data_AF-A0A6A6DL98-F1
#
_entry.id   AF-A0A6A6DL98-F1
#
_cell.length_a   1.000
_cell.length_b   1.000
_cell.length_c   1.000
_cell.angle_alpha   90.00
_cell.angle_beta   90.00
_cell.angle_gamma   90.00
#
_symmetry.space_group_name_H-M   'P 1'
#
loop_
_entity.id
_entity.type
_entity.pdbx_description
1 polymer ?
#
loop_
_entity_poly.entity_id
_entity_poly.type
_entity_poly.pdbx_seq_one_letter_code
_entity_poly.pdbx_strand_id
1 'polypeptide(L)' 'MRSFGTEISGNCGRNDELSPEARAAIISKREAGVLRKDLAAEFYISEKTITNTLKRWKSHNTVESLP' A
#
# COMPACT_ATOMS: atom_id res chain seq x y z
N MET A 1 -3.72 21.58 4.37
CA MET A 1 -4.41 20.67 5.30
C MET A 1 -4.08 19.24 4.89
N ARG A 2 -3.38 18.48 5.74
CA ARG A 2 -3.15 17.04 5.60
C ARG A 2 -3.86 16.38 6.77
N SER A 3 -5.02 15.80 6.51
CA SER A 3 -5.71 14.93 7.46
C SER A 3 -6.51 13.94 6.63
N PHE A 4 -6.09 12.67 6.60
CA PHE A 4 -6.97 11.49 6.68
C PHE A 4 -6.13 10.26 7.00
N GLY A 5 -5.95 10.08 8.31
CA GLY A 5 -5.82 8.83 9.08
C GLY A 5 -5.13 7.65 8.42
N THR A 6 -3.84 7.50 8.71
CA THR A 6 -3.27 6.38 9.49
C THR A 6 -1.78 6.67 9.56
N GLU A 7 -1.24 6.89 10.77
CA GLU A 7 0.21 6.87 10.99
C GLU A 7 0.70 5.46 10.69
N ILE A 8 1.11 5.22 9.44
CA ILE A 8 1.90 4.04 9.10
C ILE A 8 3.26 4.33 9.71
N SER A 9 3.53 3.72 10.87
CA SER A 9 4.76 3.94 11.61
C SER A 9 5.94 3.75 10.65
N GLY A 10 6.80 4.77 10.59
CA GLY A 10 7.87 4.91 9.60
C GLY A 10 9.04 3.94 9.77
N ASN A 11 8.80 2.72 10.26
CA ASN A 11 9.82 1.70 10.42
C ASN A 11 9.68 0.60 9.35
N CYS A 12 9.79 1.00 8.08
CA CYS A 12 10.03 0.05 6.99
C CYS A 12 11.55 -0.07 6.82
N GLY A 13 12.15 -1.10 7.41
CA GLY A 13 13.53 -1.47 7.15
C GLY A 13 13.75 -1.83 5.68
N ARG A 14 15.00 -1.84 5.24
CA ARG A 14 15.33 -2.37 3.90
C ARG A 14 14.85 -3.82 3.81
N ASN A 15 13.90 -4.07 2.89
CA ASN A 15 13.20 -5.34 2.68
C ASN A 15 12.05 -5.67 3.66
N ASP A 16 11.60 -4.72 4.48
CA ASP A 16 10.40 -4.95 5.27
C ASP A 16 9.18 -5.08 4.36
N GLU A 17 8.45 -6.16 4.57
CA GLU A 17 7.23 -6.42 3.85
C GLU A 17 6.18 -5.39 4.28
N LEU A 18 5.46 -4.79 3.31
CA LEU A 18 4.38 -3.84 3.62
C LEU A 18 3.42 -4.46 4.62
N SER A 19 3.22 -3.79 5.77
CA SER A 19 2.23 -4.18 6.77
C SER A 19 0.87 -4.44 6.09
N PRO A 20 0.11 -5.45 6.52
CA PRO A 20 -1.23 -5.71 6.01
C PRO A 20 -2.13 -4.47 6.03
N GLU A 21 -1.99 -3.61 7.05
CA GLU A 21 -2.73 -2.34 7.15
C GLU A 21 -2.37 -1.37 6.02
N ALA A 22 -1.08 -1.23 5.70
CA ALA A 22 -0.62 -0.38 4.62
C ALA A 22 -1.10 -0.90 3.26
N ARG A 23 -1.12 -2.22 3.07
CA ARG A 23 -1.65 -2.85 1.85
C ARG A 23 -3.15 -2.60 1.70
N ALA A 24 -3.93 -2.78 2.78
CA ALA A 24 -5.35 -2.51 2.79
C ALA A 24 -5.62 -1.03 2.44
N ALA A 25 -4.89 -0.10 3.05
CA ALA A 25 -5.02 1.33 2.76
C ALA A 25 -4.69 1.68 1.30
N ILE A 26 -3.64 1.08 0.71
CA ILE A 26 -3.31 1.26 -0.72
C ILE A 26 -4.44 0.75 -1.61
N ILE A 27 -5.03 -0.41 -1.29
CA ILE A 27 -6.14 -1.00 -2.06
C ILE A 27 -7.37 -0.09 -1.98
N SER A 28 -7.80 0.28 -0.77
CA SER A 28 -8.99 1.13 -0.58
C SER A 28 -8.86 2.48 -1.27
N LYS A 29 -7.68 3.13 -1.17
CA LYS A 29 -7.45 4.40 -1.87
C LYS A 29 -7.39 4.21 -3.39
N ARG A 30 -6.89 3.08 -3.88
CA ARG A 30 -6.91 2.79 -5.32
C ARG A 30 -8.33 2.58 -5.83
N GLU A 31 -9.19 1.92 -5.06
CA GLU A 31 -10.61 1.76 -5.37
C GLU A 31 -11.35 3.10 -5.37
N ALA A 32 -10.96 4.02 -4.48
CA ALA A 32 -11.43 5.42 -4.48
C ALA A 32 -10.92 6.25 -5.68
N GLY A 33 -10.09 5.68 -6.57
CA GLY A 33 -9.62 6.32 -7.78
C GLY A 33 -8.30 7.08 -7.66
N VAL A 34 -7.62 7.02 -6.51
CA VAL A 34 -6.32 7.69 -6.31
C VAL A 34 -5.27 7.10 -7.28
N LEU A 35 -4.42 7.97 -7.82
CA LEU A 35 -3.36 7.57 -8.74
C LEU A 35 -2.23 6.87 -7.99
N ARG A 36 -1.57 5.91 -8.65
CA ARG A 36 -0.43 5.17 -8.09
C ARG A 36 0.72 6.08 -7.67
N LYS A 37 0.92 7.19 -8.41
CA LYS A 37 1.94 8.20 -8.13
C LYS A 37 1.70 8.92 -6.80
N ASP A 38 0.45 9.28 -6.54
CA ASP A 38 0.07 9.95 -5.30
C ASP A 38 0.19 8.98 -4.11
N LEU A 39 -0.20 7.72 -4.31
CA LEU A 39 0.01 6.65 -3.31
C LEU A 39 1.51 6.40 -3.04
N ALA A 40 2.36 6.44 -4.07
CA ALA A 40 3.80 6.26 -3.91
C ALA A 40 4.40 7.36 -3.04
N ALA A 41 4.01 8.61 -3.30
CA ALA A 41 4.44 9.76 -2.53
C ALA A 41 3.88 9.75 -1.09
N GLU A 42 2.63 9.33 -0.91
CA GLU A 42 1.96 9.31 0.39
C GLU A 42 2.50 8.21 1.32
N PHE A 43 2.76 7.02 0.76
CA PHE A 43 3.24 5.86 1.52
C PHE A 43 4.78 5.73 1.50
N TYR A 44 5.49 6.67 0.85
CA TYR A 44 6.95 6.65 0.66
C TYR A 44 7.49 5.32 0.10
N ILE A 45 6.74 4.73 -0.83
CA ILE A 45 7.08 3.44 -1.46
C ILE A 45 7.16 3.58 -2.97
N SER A 46 7.89 2.67 -3.61
CA SER A 46 7.98 2.65 -5.06
C SER A 46 6.63 2.31 -5.71
N GLU A 47 6.34 2.91 -6.88
CA GLU A 47 5.17 2.56 -7.70
C GLU A 47 5.15 1.08 -8.09
N LYS A 48 6.34 0.46 -8.21
CA LYS A 48 6.50 -0.96 -8.45
C LYS A 48 5.93 -1.78 -7.30
N THR A 49 6.23 -1.39 -6.05
CA THR A 49 5.67 -2.03 -4.85
C THR A 49 4.15 -1.95 -4.86
N ILE A 50 3.58 -0.77 -5.12
CA ILE A 50 2.12 -0.58 -5.22
C ILE A 50 1.51 -1.47 -6.29
N THR A 51 2.14 -1.52 -7.47
CA THR A 51 1.67 -2.34 -8.59
C THR A 51 1.68 -3.83 -8.24
N ASN A 52 2.73 -4.30 -7.56
CA ASN A 52 2.81 -5.68 -7.08
C ASN A 52 1.72 -5.99 -6.06
N THR A 53 1.47 -5.09 -5.09
CA THR A 53 0.40 -5.23 -4.09
C THR A 53 -0.97 -5.34 -4.77
N LEU A 54 -1.27 -4.45 -5.73
CA LEU A 54 -2.53 -4.49 -6.48
C LEU A 54 -2.66 -5.75 -7.35
N LYS A 55 -1.56 -6.21 -7.95
CA LYS A 55 -1.53 -7.46 -8.72
C LYS A 55 -1.82 -8.66 -7.83
N ARG A 56 -1.20 -8.73 -6.65
CA ARG A 56 -1.43 -9.79 -5.66
C ARG A 56 -2.88 -9.78 -5.19
N TRP A 57 -3.43 -8.59 -4.88
CA TRP A 57 -4.83 -8.42 -4.53
C TRP A 57 -5.77 -8.94 -5.62
N LYS A 58 -5.56 -8.55 -6.88
CA LYS A 58 -6.39 -9.01 -8.00
C LYS A 58 -6.33 -10.53 -8.21
N SER A 59 -5.18 -11.16 -7.94
CA SER A 59 -4.99 -12.59 -8.13
C SER A 59 -5.50 -13.45 -6.97
N HIS A 60 -5.36 -12.99 -5.73
CA HIS A 60 -5.65 -13.80 -4.55
C HIS A 60 -6.77 -13.25 -3.66
N ASN A 61 -7.22 -12.01 -3.86
CA ASN A 61 -8.17 -11.28 -3.00
C ASN A 61 -7.84 -11.37 -1.51
N THR A 62 -6.55 -11.51 -1.17
CA THR A 62 -6.08 -11.49 0.21
C THR A 62 -4.99 -10.45 0.39
N VAL A 63 -5.02 -9.81 1.56
CA VAL A 63 -4.04 -8.83 2.01
C VAL A 63 -2.86 -9.51 2.72
N GLU A 64 -3.01 -10.80 3.06
CA GLU A 64 -2.05 -11.57 3.84
C GLU A 64 -0.85 -12.04 3.00
N SER A 65 0.24 -12.30 3.69
CA SER A 65 1.40 -13.00 3.13
C SER A 65 1.09 -14.48 3.03
N LEU A 66 0.59 -14.90 1.86
CA LEU A 66 0.59 -16.31 1.47
C LEU A 66 2.02 -16.86 1.50
N PRO A 67 2.22 -18.10 2.00
CA PRO A 67 3.53 -18.74 2.14
C PRO A 67 4.25 -18.96 0.80
#